data_AF-A0A1E1WA32-F1
#
_entry.id   AF-A0A1E1WA32-F1
#
_cell.length_a   1.000
_cell.length_b   1.000
_cell.length_c   1.000
_cell.angle_alpha   90.00
_cell.angle_beta   90.00
_cell.angle_gamma   90.00
#
_symmetry.space_group_name_H-M   'P 1'
#
loop_
_entity.id
_entity.type
_entity.pdbx_description
1 polymer ?
#
loop_
_entity_poly.entity_id
_entity_poly.type
_entity_poly.pdbx_seq_one_letter_code
_entity_poly.pdbx_strand_id
1 'polypeptide(L)'
;MLPLIDMFHNEPGVYELYKADTSAIRFQVRYPNGTGFACFTLTAKENPKKDLYQVFFGPTYRFVDITKNGEHESKRFTLSEPIGSDFREFWMTWHSGVICMGESDRPNPILVYTDHRITRNNIGFIKFFIKSARWPVEWFYEASPVVLKSVENRKIEGGIVDWVEVDSNSPFPDDALIAGFENEQPLYVARARINGSLCVGKYLRSKRRGYFPWGGRQYVEDEVELLTGYNVKWVKTKGACIPENAVVGGYSEVRREPLYIGRAMYENNLLVGKVHVLYKACYFAHRRKEVEVSAYEIMVRGDLSGRGELAVDLDEKHEHRPPRQLVL
;
A
#
# COMPACT_ATOMS: atom_id res chain seq x y z
N MET A 1 -8.21 -14.07 7.99
CA MET A 1 -9.56 -14.04 8.58
C MET A 1 -9.62 -12.77 9.42
N LEU A 2 -10.45 -11.80 9.07
CA LEU A 2 -10.60 -10.58 9.88
C LEU A 2 -11.26 -10.93 11.22
N PRO A 3 -10.95 -10.22 12.32
CA PRO A 3 -11.54 -10.54 13.62
C PRO A 3 -13.05 -10.27 13.59
N LEU A 4 -13.83 -11.29 13.93
CA LEU A 4 -15.27 -11.16 14.21
C LEU A 4 -15.42 -10.66 15.64
N ILE A 5 -16.17 -9.57 15.83
CA ILE A 5 -16.49 -9.05 17.16
C ILE A 5 -17.85 -9.61 17.57
N ASP A 6 -17.89 -10.30 18.71
CA ASP A 6 -19.12 -10.84 19.32
C ASP A 6 -19.88 -9.73 20.04
N MET A 7 -21.20 -9.62 19.81
CA MET A 7 -22.07 -8.76 20.58
C MET A 7 -23.33 -9.49 21.04
N PHE A 8 -23.54 -9.49 22.35
CA PHE A 8 -24.74 -10.01 22.99
C PHE A 8 -25.62 -8.85 23.50
N HIS A 9 -26.79 -8.66 22.89
CA HIS A 9 -27.74 -7.63 23.34
C HIS A 9 -28.95 -8.30 24.01
N ASN A 10 -29.15 -8.01 25.30
CA ASN A 10 -30.27 -8.50 26.11
C ASN A 10 -31.15 -7.37 26.71
N GLU A 11 -30.75 -6.10 26.59
CA GLU A 11 -31.48 -4.95 27.12
C GLU A 11 -31.87 -3.94 26.01
N PRO A 12 -33.07 -3.35 26.03
CA PRO A 12 -33.48 -2.36 25.04
C PRO A 12 -32.75 -1.03 25.28
N GLY A 13 -32.29 -0.39 24.21
CA GLY A 13 -31.70 0.96 24.27
C GLY A 13 -30.20 1.02 24.57
N VAL A 14 -29.57 -0.10 24.95
CA VAL A 14 -28.10 -0.24 24.93
C VAL A 14 -27.66 -0.47 23.48
N TYR A 15 -26.61 0.25 23.06
CA TYR A 15 -26.06 0.11 21.72
C TYR A 15 -24.54 0.16 21.75
N GLU A 16 -23.92 -0.59 20.84
CA GLU A 16 -22.50 -0.45 20.52
C GLU A 16 -22.33 0.32 19.21
N LEU A 17 -21.24 1.09 19.13
CA LEU A 17 -20.92 1.94 17.99
C LEU A 17 -19.77 1.35 17.19
N TYR A 18 -20.06 0.95 15.96
CA TYR A 18 -19.05 0.54 14.99
C TYR A 18 -18.67 1.71 14.08
N LYS A 19 -17.37 1.90 13.81
CA LYS A 19 -16.88 2.94 12.90
C LYS A 19 -16.94 2.46 11.45
N ALA A 20 -17.70 3.17 10.63
CA ALA A 20 -18.09 2.75 9.29
C ALA A 20 -17.16 3.34 8.19
N ASP A 21 -15.85 3.12 8.31
CA ASP A 21 -14.84 3.80 7.48
C ASP A 21 -14.74 3.29 6.03
N THR A 22 -15.26 2.09 5.75
CA THR A 22 -15.05 1.37 4.48
C THR A 22 -16.21 1.46 3.49
N SER A 23 -17.25 2.26 3.76
CA SER A 23 -18.45 2.31 2.90
C SER A 23 -19.16 0.95 2.70
N ALA A 24 -18.84 -0.03 3.53
CA ALA A 24 -19.34 -1.39 3.49
C ALA A 24 -19.18 -2.07 4.86
N ILE A 25 -20.05 -3.03 5.13
CA ILE A 25 -20.00 -3.92 6.30
C ILE A 25 -20.48 -5.33 5.91
N ARG A 26 -19.88 -6.35 6.53
CA ARG A 26 -20.43 -7.69 6.62
C ARG A 26 -20.79 -8.00 8.06
N PHE A 27 -21.95 -8.61 8.26
CA PHE A 27 -22.43 -8.96 9.59
C PHE A 27 -23.24 -10.25 9.56
N GLN A 28 -23.28 -10.93 10.70
CA GLN A 28 -24.10 -12.10 10.95
C GLN A 28 -25.06 -11.79 12.09
N VAL A 29 -26.26 -12.35 12.02
CA VAL A 29 -27.27 -12.20 13.06
C VAL A 29 -28.04 -13.51 13.26
N ARG A 30 -28.40 -13.79 14.51
CA ARG A 30 -29.30 -14.90 14.87
C ARG A 30 -30.24 -14.53 16.01
N TYR A 31 -31.35 -15.26 16.12
CA TYR A 31 -32.28 -15.19 17.24
C TYR A 31 -32.43 -16.56 17.92
N PRO A 32 -31.63 -16.85 18.96
CA PRO A 32 -31.60 -18.18 19.57
C PRO A 32 -32.95 -18.67 20.12
N ASN A 33 -33.81 -17.74 20.55
CA ASN A 33 -35.05 -18.03 21.29
C ASN A 33 -36.33 -17.54 20.58
N GLY A 34 -36.30 -17.36 19.25
CA GLY A 34 -37.45 -16.91 18.44
C GLY A 34 -37.31 -15.48 17.93
N THR A 35 -38.34 -14.91 17.28
CA THR A 35 -38.22 -13.64 16.51
C THR A 35 -37.62 -12.50 17.32
N GLY A 36 -36.40 -12.07 16.95
CA GLY A 36 -35.72 -10.92 17.55
C GLY A 36 -36.29 -9.59 17.07
N PHE A 37 -36.05 -8.52 17.82
CA PHE A 37 -36.35 -7.13 17.39
C PHE A 37 -35.05 -6.41 17.06
N ALA A 38 -34.20 -7.10 16.29
CA ALA A 38 -32.87 -6.68 15.93
C ALA A 38 -32.94 -5.45 15.01
N CYS A 39 -32.17 -4.42 15.32
CA CYS A 39 -32.09 -3.21 14.52
C CYS A 39 -30.64 -2.74 14.46
N PHE A 40 -30.30 -2.07 13.36
CA PHE A 40 -29.14 -1.20 13.37
C PHE A 40 -29.42 0.09 12.61
N THR A 41 -28.65 1.12 12.93
CA THR A 41 -28.79 2.46 12.37
C THR A 41 -27.47 2.97 11.81
N LEU A 42 -27.51 3.43 10.55
CA LEU A 42 -26.45 4.20 9.91
C LEU A 42 -26.52 5.64 10.42
N THR A 43 -25.43 6.09 11.04
CA THR A 43 -25.33 7.37 11.75
C THR A 43 -24.38 8.32 11.03
N ALA A 44 -24.69 9.62 11.08
CA ALA A 44 -23.89 10.64 10.44
C ALA A 44 -22.44 10.69 10.98
N LYS A 45 -21.48 10.87 10.07
CA LYS A 45 -20.05 10.95 10.39
C LYS A 45 -19.70 12.16 11.26
N GLU A 46 -20.28 13.31 10.94
CA GLU A 46 -20.01 14.58 11.63
C GLU A 46 -20.76 14.71 12.96
N ASN A 47 -21.82 13.90 13.16
CA ASN A 47 -22.64 13.96 14.37
C ASN A 47 -23.17 12.56 14.73
N PRO A 48 -22.51 11.85 15.65
CA PRO A 48 -22.94 10.53 16.12
C PRO A 48 -24.33 10.50 16.80
N LYS A 49 -24.96 11.64 17.07
CA LYS A 49 -26.36 11.71 17.57
C LYS A 49 -27.39 11.79 16.45
N LYS A 50 -26.96 12.01 15.20
CA LYS A 50 -27.84 12.14 14.04
C LYS A 50 -27.92 10.82 13.26
N ASP A 51 -29.00 10.11 13.48
CA ASP A 51 -29.33 8.89 12.75
C ASP A 51 -29.86 9.23 11.35
N LEU A 52 -29.41 8.48 10.34
CA LEU A 52 -29.76 8.73 8.93
C LEU A 52 -30.69 7.65 8.39
N TYR A 53 -30.29 6.38 8.52
CA TYR A 53 -31.01 5.25 7.95
C TYR A 53 -31.08 4.10 8.95
N GLN A 54 -32.21 3.40 9.01
CA GLN A 54 -32.40 2.31 9.95
C GLN A 54 -32.86 1.04 9.24
N VAL A 55 -32.26 -0.08 9.63
CA VAL A 55 -32.62 -1.42 9.16
C VAL A 55 -33.24 -2.20 10.31
N PHE A 56 -34.36 -2.86 10.00
CA PHE A 56 -35.11 -3.69 10.93
C PHE A 56 -35.03 -5.14 10.51
N PHE A 57 -34.55 -5.96 11.44
CA PHE A 57 -34.50 -7.40 11.40
C PHE A 57 -35.44 -7.90 12.52
N GLY A 58 -36.75 -7.83 12.27
CA GLY A 58 -37.77 -8.23 13.25
C GLY A 58 -39.01 -8.83 12.60
N PRO A 59 -40.19 -8.80 13.26
CA PRO A 59 -41.42 -9.39 12.70
C PRO A 59 -41.76 -8.92 11.28
N THR A 60 -41.21 -7.77 10.88
CA THR A 60 -41.10 -7.37 9.47
C THR A 60 -39.68 -6.88 9.18
N TYR A 61 -39.20 -7.22 7.98
CA TYR A 61 -37.93 -6.75 7.45
C TYR A 61 -38.13 -5.46 6.66
N ARG A 62 -37.48 -4.38 7.09
CA ARG A 62 -37.65 -3.08 6.45
C ARG A 62 -36.44 -2.18 6.62
N PHE A 63 -36.22 -1.35 5.62
CA PHE A 63 -35.30 -0.21 5.63
C PHE A 63 -36.10 1.07 5.76
N VAL A 64 -35.63 2.05 6.53
CA VAL A 64 -36.29 3.33 6.74
C VAL A 64 -35.27 4.46 6.62
N ASP A 65 -35.55 5.46 5.78
CA ASP A 65 -34.86 6.75 5.82
C ASP A 65 -35.48 7.63 6.92
N ILE A 66 -34.71 7.91 7.98
CA ILE A 66 -35.17 8.69 9.14
C ILE A 66 -35.11 10.19 8.82
N THR A 67 -34.36 10.60 7.80
CA THR A 67 -34.15 12.02 7.48
C THR A 67 -35.34 12.68 6.78
N LYS A 68 -36.27 11.90 6.24
CA LYS A 68 -37.49 12.39 5.57
C LYS A 68 -38.65 12.39 6.57
N ASN A 69 -38.87 13.50 7.26
CA ASN A 69 -39.95 13.68 8.24
C ASN A 69 -41.33 13.65 7.55
N GLY A 70 -42.13 12.60 7.76
CA GLY A 70 -43.58 12.60 7.50
C GLY A 70 -44.06 11.65 6.40
N GLU A 71 -43.19 11.20 5.50
CA GLU A 71 -43.47 10.10 4.59
C GLU A 71 -42.42 9.01 4.85
N HIS A 72 -42.80 7.97 5.59
CA HIS A 72 -41.96 6.81 5.75
C HIS A 72 -41.78 6.15 4.38
N GLU A 73 -40.75 6.54 3.62
CA GLU A 73 -40.16 5.70 2.57
C GLU A 73 -39.53 4.49 3.25
N SER A 74 -40.38 3.62 3.78
CA SER A 74 -39.98 2.35 4.32
C SER A 74 -39.98 1.35 3.18
N LYS A 75 -38.80 0.81 2.85
CA LYS A 75 -38.69 -0.26 1.86
C LYS A 75 -38.71 -1.60 2.58
N ARG A 76 -39.78 -2.36 2.40
CA ARG A 76 -39.81 -3.75 2.85
C ARG A 76 -38.91 -4.59 1.95
N PHE A 77 -38.22 -5.55 2.54
CA PHE A 77 -37.45 -6.55 1.81
C PHE A 77 -37.82 -7.93 2.36
N THR A 78 -37.52 -8.98 1.60
CA THR A 78 -37.83 -10.36 1.97
C THR A 78 -36.53 -11.14 2.00
N LEU A 79 -36.38 -11.96 3.04
CA LEU A 79 -35.25 -12.88 3.15
C LEU A 79 -35.60 -14.20 2.47
N SER A 80 -34.59 -14.91 1.99
CA SER A 80 -34.73 -16.30 1.54
C SER A 80 -35.44 -17.19 2.57
N GLU A 81 -35.01 -17.06 3.81
CA GLU A 81 -35.46 -17.80 4.98
C GLU A 81 -35.49 -16.85 6.19
N PRO A 82 -36.42 -17.06 7.14
CA PRO A 82 -36.45 -16.28 8.36
C PRO A 82 -35.16 -16.49 9.17
N ILE A 83 -34.70 -15.46 9.88
CA ILE A 83 -33.60 -15.60 10.83
C ILE A 83 -34.10 -16.43 12.03
N GLY A 84 -33.40 -17.53 12.31
CA GLY A 84 -33.70 -18.47 13.39
C GLY A 84 -32.55 -18.60 14.38
N SER A 85 -32.30 -19.82 14.85
CA SER A 85 -31.24 -20.14 15.82
C SER A 85 -29.83 -20.12 15.23
N ASP A 86 -29.71 -20.25 13.91
CA ASP A 86 -28.43 -20.29 13.20
C ASP A 86 -28.06 -18.90 12.68
N PHE A 87 -26.75 -18.62 12.64
CA PHE A 87 -26.24 -17.38 12.11
C PHE A 87 -26.53 -17.25 10.62
N ARG A 88 -27.11 -16.12 10.24
CA ARG A 88 -27.30 -15.72 8.85
C ARG A 88 -26.39 -14.55 8.53
N GLU A 89 -25.69 -14.62 7.42
CA GLU A 89 -24.71 -13.63 7.00
C GLU A 89 -25.27 -12.68 5.93
N PHE A 90 -24.98 -11.40 6.12
CA PHE A 90 -25.42 -10.30 5.29
C PHE A 90 -24.26 -9.36 4.98
N TRP A 91 -24.39 -8.67 3.86
CA TRP A 91 -23.53 -7.56 3.50
C TRP A 91 -24.36 -6.32 3.22
N MET A 92 -23.78 -5.15 3.48
CA MET A 92 -24.36 -3.86 3.14
C MET A 92 -23.28 -2.91 2.64
N THR A 93 -23.59 -2.16 1.59
CA THR A 93 -22.72 -1.13 1.01
C THR A 93 -23.45 0.20 0.90
N TRP A 94 -22.71 1.30 0.98
CA TRP A 94 -23.25 2.64 0.76
C TRP A 94 -22.25 3.50 -0.01
N HIS A 95 -22.54 3.80 -1.26
CA HIS A 95 -21.70 4.69 -2.06
C HIS A 95 -22.48 5.22 -3.26
N SER A 96 -22.00 6.33 -3.82
CA SER A 96 -22.48 6.87 -5.11
C SER A 96 -24.00 7.03 -5.19
N GLY A 97 -24.65 7.51 -4.12
CA GLY A 97 -26.09 7.71 -4.10
C GLY A 97 -26.92 6.44 -3.85
N VAL A 98 -26.31 5.31 -3.47
CA VAL A 98 -27.00 4.03 -3.32
C VAL A 98 -26.61 3.34 -2.01
N ILE A 99 -27.60 2.81 -1.29
CA ILE A 99 -27.43 1.78 -0.25
C ILE A 99 -27.91 0.45 -0.82
N CYS A 100 -27.07 -0.58 -0.76
CA CYS A 100 -27.41 -1.95 -1.12
C CYS A 100 -27.22 -2.87 0.07
N MET A 101 -28.08 -3.88 0.21
CA MET A 101 -27.92 -4.96 1.18
C MET A 101 -28.28 -6.29 0.55
N GLY A 102 -27.56 -7.35 0.89
CA GLY A 102 -27.74 -8.69 0.36
C GLY A 102 -27.43 -9.78 1.39
N GLU A 103 -27.86 -11.00 1.07
CA GLU A 103 -27.46 -12.22 1.76
C GLU A 103 -26.13 -12.71 1.13
N SER A 104 -25.17 -13.17 1.93
CA SER A 104 -23.83 -13.53 1.42
C SER A 104 -23.83 -14.69 0.41
N ASP A 105 -24.82 -15.57 0.51
CA ASP A 105 -25.01 -16.73 -0.37
C ASP A 105 -25.72 -16.38 -1.68
N ARG A 106 -26.06 -15.10 -1.91
CA ARG A 106 -26.82 -14.64 -3.07
C ARG A 106 -26.11 -13.54 -3.86
N PRO A 107 -26.17 -13.60 -5.21
CA PRO A 107 -25.55 -12.58 -6.05
C PRO A 107 -26.36 -11.28 -6.11
N ASN A 108 -27.68 -11.34 -5.90
CA ASN A 108 -28.57 -10.20 -6.04
C ASN A 108 -28.85 -9.53 -4.67
N PRO A 109 -28.85 -8.19 -4.60
CA PRO A 109 -29.22 -7.49 -3.38
C PRO A 109 -30.70 -7.72 -3.03
N ILE A 110 -30.99 -7.92 -1.75
CA ILE A 110 -32.36 -7.98 -1.21
C ILE A 110 -32.94 -6.58 -0.96
N LEU A 111 -32.08 -5.57 -0.89
CA LEU A 111 -32.45 -4.17 -0.74
C LEU A 111 -31.55 -3.29 -1.61
N VAL A 112 -32.17 -2.40 -2.36
CA VAL A 112 -31.50 -1.30 -3.07
C VAL A 112 -32.27 -0.02 -2.78
N TYR A 113 -31.61 1.00 -2.23
CA TYR A 113 -32.20 2.30 -1.94
C TYR A 113 -31.34 3.40 -2.56
N THR A 114 -31.97 4.33 -3.28
CA THR A 114 -31.27 5.37 -4.04
C THR A 114 -31.62 6.75 -3.51
N ASP A 115 -30.62 7.52 -3.11
CA ASP A 115 -30.75 8.91 -2.68
C ASP A 115 -29.43 9.65 -2.88
N HIS A 116 -29.47 10.80 -3.55
CA HIS A 116 -28.30 11.63 -3.87
C HIS A 116 -27.48 12.07 -2.64
N ARG A 117 -28.09 12.07 -1.44
CA ARG A 117 -27.41 12.43 -0.18
C ARG A 117 -26.45 11.34 0.29
N ILE A 118 -26.61 10.10 -0.18
CA ILE A 118 -25.77 8.96 0.19
C ILE A 118 -24.38 9.11 -0.44
N THR A 119 -23.37 9.29 0.40
CA THR A 119 -21.98 9.41 -0.05
C THR A 119 -21.09 8.51 0.80
N ARG A 120 -19.85 8.29 0.38
CA ARG A 120 -18.87 7.58 1.23
C ARG A 120 -18.55 8.31 2.54
N ASN A 121 -18.90 9.59 2.64
CA ASN A 121 -18.45 10.47 3.72
C ASN A 121 -19.57 10.88 4.69
N ASN A 122 -20.84 10.69 4.34
CA ASN A 122 -21.95 11.16 5.17
C ASN A 122 -22.27 10.19 6.33
N ILE A 123 -22.12 8.88 6.12
CA ILE A 123 -22.28 7.83 7.14
C ILE A 123 -20.91 7.55 7.76
N GLY A 124 -20.80 7.62 9.08
CA GLY A 124 -19.54 7.36 9.80
C GLY A 124 -19.63 6.29 10.86
N PHE A 125 -20.83 5.91 11.30
CA PHE A 125 -20.99 4.89 12.32
C PHE A 125 -22.21 4.01 12.09
N ILE A 126 -22.17 2.80 12.63
CA ILE A 126 -23.29 1.86 12.69
C ILE A 126 -23.57 1.58 14.17
N LYS A 127 -24.82 1.78 14.59
CA LYS A 127 -25.29 1.45 15.94
C LYS A 127 -26.12 0.19 15.89
N PHE A 128 -25.71 -0.87 16.58
CA PHE A 128 -26.50 -2.09 16.73
C PHE A 128 -27.28 -2.04 18.04
N PHE A 129 -28.56 -2.44 18.02
CA PHE A 129 -29.41 -2.46 19.20
C PHE A 129 -30.65 -3.34 19.02
N ILE A 130 -31.35 -3.58 20.13
CA ILE A 130 -32.65 -4.25 20.14
C ILE A 130 -33.74 -3.26 20.54
N LYS A 131 -34.90 -3.31 19.87
CA LYS A 131 -36.06 -2.47 20.25
C LYS A 131 -36.93 -3.07 21.35
N SER A 132 -36.80 -4.37 21.63
CA SER A 132 -37.55 -5.09 22.65
C SER A 132 -36.72 -6.21 23.23
N ALA A 133 -36.69 -6.35 24.55
CA ALA A 133 -35.89 -7.33 25.30
C ALA A 133 -36.61 -8.65 25.53
N ARG A 134 -37.50 -9.06 24.63
CA ARG A 134 -38.19 -10.35 24.79
C ARG A 134 -37.24 -11.53 24.63
N TRP A 135 -36.27 -11.42 23.71
CA TRP A 135 -35.25 -12.44 23.44
C TRP A 135 -33.92 -11.78 23.05
N PRO A 136 -32.78 -12.40 23.41
CA PRO A 136 -31.47 -11.86 23.06
C PRO A 136 -31.24 -11.92 21.55
N VAL A 137 -30.51 -10.94 21.04
CA VAL A 137 -30.01 -10.92 19.65
C VAL A 137 -28.50 -10.97 19.69
N GLU A 138 -27.94 -11.88 18.92
CA GLU A 138 -26.50 -12.03 18.77
C GLU A 138 -26.07 -11.53 17.40
N TRP A 139 -25.02 -10.71 17.40
CA TRP A 139 -24.42 -10.16 16.20
C TRP A 139 -22.95 -10.54 16.12
N PHE A 140 -22.50 -10.90 14.94
CA PHE A 140 -21.10 -10.78 14.57
C PHE A 140 -20.96 -9.75 13.47
N TYR A 141 -19.90 -8.97 13.45
CA TYR A 141 -19.57 -8.18 12.28
C TYR A 141 -18.07 -8.21 12.01
N GLU A 142 -17.74 -8.12 10.73
CA GLU A 142 -16.36 -8.07 10.29
C GLU A 142 -15.82 -6.67 10.59
N ALA A 143 -14.86 -6.59 11.52
CA ALA A 143 -14.17 -5.34 11.78
C ALA A 143 -13.48 -4.87 10.51
N SER A 144 -13.66 -3.59 10.15
CA SER A 144 -12.90 -2.94 9.09
C SER A 144 -11.43 -3.31 9.27
N PRO A 145 -10.71 -3.75 8.21
CA PRO A 145 -9.30 -4.08 8.35
C PRO A 145 -8.63 -2.91 9.04
N VAL A 146 -8.01 -3.19 10.20
CA VAL A 146 -7.27 -2.17 10.95
C VAL A 146 -6.34 -1.53 9.93
N VAL A 147 -6.59 -0.26 9.60
CA VAL A 147 -5.64 0.53 8.82
C VAL A 147 -4.44 0.62 9.74
N LEU A 148 -3.47 -0.27 9.54
CA LEU A 148 -2.21 -0.24 10.26
C LEU A 148 -1.69 1.17 10.06
N LYS A 149 -1.56 1.94 11.15
CA LYS A 149 -0.86 3.23 11.08
C LYS A 149 0.45 2.94 10.39
N SER A 150 0.74 3.67 9.31
CA SER A 150 2.04 3.59 8.67
C SER A 150 3.08 3.73 9.77
N VAL A 151 3.92 2.70 9.96
CA VAL A 151 5.00 2.77 10.94
C VAL A 151 5.78 4.03 10.62
N GLU A 152 5.81 4.98 11.56
CA GLU A 152 6.60 6.18 11.36
C GLU A 152 8.05 5.73 11.17
N ASN A 153 8.64 6.10 10.02
CA ASN A 153 10.05 5.83 9.78
C ASN A 153 10.84 6.41 10.96
N ARG A 154 11.69 5.59 11.61
CA ARG A 154 12.62 6.12 12.62
C ARG A 154 13.40 7.26 11.99
N LYS A 155 13.28 8.46 12.55
CA LYS A 155 14.17 9.58 12.22
C LYS A 155 15.54 9.23 12.79
N ILE A 156 16.47 8.81 11.94
CA ILE A 156 17.86 8.61 12.33
C ILE A 156 18.52 9.99 12.24
N GLU A 157 18.84 10.59 13.38
CA GLU A 157 19.61 11.84 13.45
C GLU A 157 21.10 11.51 13.35
N GLY A 158 21.80 12.09 12.36
CA GLY A 158 23.20 11.75 12.06
C GLY A 158 23.36 10.48 11.20
N GLY A 159 24.51 10.37 10.53
CA GLY A 159 24.79 9.31 9.55
C GLY A 159 24.66 9.80 8.12
N ILE A 160 25.57 10.69 7.71
CA ILE A 160 25.76 11.06 6.30
C ILE A 160 26.30 9.81 5.59
N VAL A 161 25.86 9.58 4.35
CA VAL A 161 26.42 8.48 3.56
C VAL A 161 27.91 8.66 3.34
N ASP A 162 28.66 7.57 3.51
CA ASP A 162 30.11 7.55 3.30
C ASP A 162 30.54 6.34 2.47
N TRP A 163 31.69 6.44 1.81
CA TRP A 163 32.26 5.39 0.98
C TRP A 163 33.41 4.71 1.71
N VAL A 164 33.25 3.41 2.00
CA VAL A 164 34.25 2.63 2.73
C VAL A 164 34.89 1.63 1.79
N GLU A 165 36.22 1.67 1.69
CA GLU A 165 37.00 0.68 0.93
C GLU A 165 36.87 -0.71 1.54
N VAL A 166 36.58 -1.70 0.70
CA VAL A 166 36.39 -3.10 1.05
C VAL A 166 37.16 -3.96 0.06
N ASP A 167 37.95 -4.89 0.60
CA ASP A 167 38.71 -5.88 -0.15
C ASP A 167 38.36 -7.30 0.33
N SER A 168 39.14 -8.29 -0.10
CA SER A 168 38.92 -9.70 0.27
C SER A 168 39.10 -9.99 1.76
N ASN A 169 39.94 -9.21 2.45
CA ASN A 169 40.37 -9.41 3.83
C ASN A 169 39.68 -8.46 4.82
N SER A 170 39.10 -7.37 4.35
CA SER A 170 38.47 -6.38 5.21
C SER A 170 37.17 -6.92 5.85
N PRO A 171 36.85 -6.46 7.07
CA PRO A 171 35.54 -6.72 7.67
C PRO A 171 34.45 -6.05 6.84
N PHE A 172 33.30 -6.70 6.75
CA PHE A 172 32.14 -6.14 6.06
C PHE A 172 31.52 -5.03 6.94
N PRO A 173 31.29 -3.80 6.44
CA PRO A 173 30.70 -2.72 7.24
C PRO A 173 29.29 -3.06 7.72
N ASP A 174 29.02 -2.85 9.01
CA ASP A 174 27.73 -3.17 9.64
C ASP A 174 26.57 -2.29 9.13
N ASP A 175 26.90 -1.09 8.64
CA ASP A 175 25.97 -0.09 8.11
C ASP A 175 26.01 0.02 6.58
N ALA A 176 26.52 -1.01 5.89
CA ALA A 176 26.48 -1.07 4.43
C ALA A 176 25.04 -1.03 3.91
N LEU A 177 24.80 -0.15 2.93
CA LEU A 177 23.45 0.16 2.47
C LEU A 177 22.90 -0.93 1.54
N ILE A 178 21.84 -1.60 1.97
CA ILE A 178 21.07 -2.55 1.16
C ILE A 178 20.22 -1.76 0.16
N ALA A 179 20.48 -1.95 -1.13
CA ALA A 179 19.82 -1.22 -2.22
C ALA A 179 18.87 -2.09 -3.04
N GLY A 180 18.93 -3.41 -2.90
CA GLY A 180 18.08 -4.32 -3.65
C GLY A 180 18.32 -5.77 -3.30
N PHE A 181 17.90 -6.66 -4.19
CA PHE A 181 18.06 -8.10 -4.01
C PHE A 181 18.18 -8.80 -5.37
N GLU A 182 18.94 -9.89 -5.40
CA GLU A 182 19.02 -10.79 -6.55
C GLU A 182 19.01 -12.25 -6.07
N ASN A 183 18.08 -13.07 -6.57
CA ASN A 183 17.88 -14.45 -6.13
C ASN A 183 17.76 -14.56 -4.59
N GLU A 184 16.90 -13.73 -3.99
CA GLU A 184 16.66 -13.66 -2.53
C GLU A 184 17.88 -13.24 -1.67
N GLN A 185 18.99 -12.85 -2.29
CA GLN A 185 20.18 -12.34 -1.60
C GLN A 185 20.21 -10.81 -1.64
N PRO A 186 20.52 -10.14 -0.51
CA PRO A 186 20.61 -8.69 -0.48
C PRO A 186 21.79 -8.18 -1.33
N LEU A 187 21.53 -7.09 -2.05
CA LEU A 187 22.53 -6.35 -2.82
C LEU A 187 22.86 -5.04 -2.12
N TYR A 188 24.15 -4.72 -2.09
CA TYR A 188 24.67 -3.48 -1.53
C TYR A 188 25.12 -2.52 -2.64
N VAL A 189 25.10 -1.23 -2.35
CA VAL A 189 25.67 -0.23 -3.29
C VAL A 189 27.18 -0.30 -3.23
N ALA A 190 27.81 -0.44 -4.39
CA ALA A 190 29.25 -0.32 -4.52
C ALA A 190 29.64 0.64 -5.62
N ARG A 191 30.86 1.15 -5.56
CA ARG A 191 31.53 1.78 -6.70
C ARG A 191 32.95 1.25 -6.87
N ALA A 192 33.44 1.30 -8.11
CA ALA A 192 34.82 0.94 -8.44
C ALA A 192 35.28 1.71 -9.68
N ARG A 193 36.60 1.77 -9.90
CA ARG A 193 37.16 2.40 -11.11
C ARG A 193 37.13 1.44 -12.27
N ILE A 194 36.28 1.70 -13.26
CA ILE A 194 36.14 0.89 -14.49
C ILE A 194 36.43 1.78 -15.69
N ASN A 195 37.50 1.47 -16.44
CA ASN A 195 37.87 2.16 -17.69
C ASN A 195 37.85 3.70 -17.61
N GLY A 196 38.34 4.27 -16.50
CA GLY A 196 38.38 5.73 -16.28
C GLY A 196 37.11 6.33 -15.66
N SER A 197 36.00 5.58 -15.58
CA SER A 197 34.81 5.94 -14.81
C SER A 197 34.91 5.46 -13.36
N LEU A 198 34.42 6.27 -12.42
CA LEU A 198 34.06 5.78 -11.10
C LEU A 198 32.61 5.30 -11.17
N CYS A 199 32.43 3.99 -11.35
CA CYS A 199 31.17 3.38 -11.75
C CYS A 199 30.42 2.83 -10.54
N VAL A 200 29.13 3.15 -10.42
CA VAL A 200 28.22 2.57 -9.42
C VAL A 200 27.71 1.21 -9.91
N GLY A 201 27.64 0.23 -9.01
CA GLY A 201 27.17 -1.12 -9.28
C GLY A 201 26.62 -1.80 -8.03
N LYS A 202 26.45 -3.11 -8.13
CA LYS A 202 25.96 -3.96 -7.03
C LYS A 202 27.09 -4.75 -6.40
N TYR A 203 27.05 -4.96 -5.09
CA TYR A 203 27.94 -5.87 -4.39
C TYR A 203 27.16 -7.03 -3.78
N LEU A 204 27.67 -8.24 -3.98
CA LEU A 204 27.08 -9.46 -3.44
C LEU A 204 27.97 -10.02 -2.34
N ARG A 205 27.55 -9.84 -1.09
CA ARG A 205 28.32 -10.23 0.10
C ARG A 205 28.71 -11.71 0.13
N SER A 206 27.81 -12.60 -0.31
CA SER A 206 28.08 -14.05 -0.35
C SER A 206 29.22 -14.44 -1.29
N LYS A 207 29.54 -13.60 -2.29
CA LYS A 207 30.66 -13.80 -3.22
C LYS A 207 31.85 -12.88 -2.96
N ARG A 208 31.71 -11.92 -2.04
CA ARG A 208 32.69 -10.85 -1.77
C ARG A 208 33.13 -10.10 -3.05
N ARG A 209 32.19 -9.78 -3.93
CA ARG A 209 32.47 -9.20 -5.26
C ARG A 209 31.50 -8.10 -5.66
N GLY A 210 32.04 -7.07 -6.29
CA GLY A 210 31.30 -6.01 -6.97
C GLY A 210 31.05 -6.35 -8.44
N TYR A 211 29.92 -5.89 -8.97
CA TYR A 211 29.49 -6.07 -10.34
C TYR A 211 29.06 -4.74 -10.94
N PHE A 212 29.74 -4.31 -12.00
CA PHE A 212 29.64 -2.94 -12.52
C PHE A 212 29.23 -2.92 -13.99
N PRO A 213 28.20 -2.14 -14.35
CA PRO A 213 27.80 -1.95 -15.75
C PRO A 213 28.74 -0.97 -16.46
N TRP A 214 29.35 -1.36 -17.57
CA TRP A 214 30.10 -0.43 -18.42
C TRP A 214 30.21 -0.92 -19.87
N GLY A 215 29.98 -0.03 -20.85
CA GLY A 215 30.24 -0.29 -22.27
C GLY A 215 29.48 -1.51 -22.85
N GLY A 216 28.24 -1.74 -22.40
CA GLY A 216 27.42 -2.89 -22.81
C GLY A 216 27.74 -4.20 -22.08
N ARG A 217 28.69 -4.20 -21.13
CA ARG A 217 29.18 -5.40 -20.44
C ARG A 217 29.14 -5.23 -18.92
N GLN A 218 29.26 -6.36 -18.22
CA GLN A 218 29.46 -6.40 -16.79
C GLN A 218 30.95 -6.61 -16.47
N TYR A 219 31.47 -5.79 -15.57
CA TYR A 219 32.79 -5.91 -14.96
C TYR A 219 32.65 -6.46 -13.54
N VAL A 220 33.71 -7.11 -13.03
CA VAL A 220 33.73 -7.74 -11.71
C VAL A 220 35.00 -7.30 -11.00
N GLU A 221 34.86 -6.72 -9.82
CA GLU A 221 35.99 -6.27 -9.01
C GLU A 221 35.90 -6.87 -7.61
N ASP A 222 37.06 -7.21 -7.05
CA ASP A 222 37.22 -7.69 -5.67
C ASP A 222 37.43 -6.51 -4.71
N GLU A 223 38.14 -5.46 -5.16
CA GLU A 223 38.37 -4.22 -4.42
C GLU A 223 37.34 -3.16 -4.82
N VAL A 224 36.53 -2.72 -3.87
CA VAL A 224 35.42 -1.79 -4.11
C VAL A 224 35.28 -0.80 -2.97
N GLU A 225 34.53 0.27 -3.19
CA GLU A 225 34.01 1.09 -2.10
C GLU A 225 32.53 0.77 -1.90
N LEU A 226 32.12 0.43 -0.67
CA LEU A 226 30.72 0.24 -0.30
C LEU A 226 30.13 1.54 0.23
N LEU A 227 28.87 1.81 -0.14
CA LEU A 227 28.12 2.90 0.47
C LEU A 227 27.64 2.47 1.86
N THR A 228 27.93 3.30 2.85
CA THR A 228 27.56 3.11 4.26
C THR A 228 26.73 4.30 4.74
N GLY A 229 26.14 4.19 5.94
CA GLY A 229 25.35 5.26 6.55
C GLY A 229 23.86 5.25 6.22
N TYR A 230 23.18 6.33 6.61
CA TYR A 230 21.71 6.41 6.64
C TYR A 230 21.21 7.70 5.97
N ASN A 231 19.95 8.08 6.22
CA ASN A 231 19.33 9.30 5.70
C ASN A 231 19.31 9.43 4.17
N VAL A 232 18.98 8.34 3.48
CA VAL A 232 18.63 8.37 2.05
C VAL A 232 17.26 7.78 1.81
N LYS A 233 16.65 8.18 0.70
CA LYS A 233 15.36 7.70 0.22
C LYS A 233 15.48 7.33 -1.25
N TRP A 234 14.56 6.48 -1.71
CA TRP A 234 14.42 6.13 -3.12
C TRP A 234 13.21 6.83 -3.70
N VAL A 235 13.40 7.55 -4.80
CA VAL A 235 12.34 8.30 -5.49
C VAL A 235 12.18 7.76 -6.90
N LYS A 236 10.95 7.39 -7.28
CA LYS A 236 10.63 6.96 -8.64
C LYS A 236 10.83 8.11 -9.63
N THR A 237 11.52 7.84 -10.73
CA THR A 237 11.75 8.80 -11.81
C THR A 237 11.94 8.08 -13.15
N LYS A 238 12.19 8.85 -14.21
CA LYS A 238 12.48 8.34 -15.55
C LYS A 238 13.42 9.27 -16.31
N GLY A 239 14.12 8.70 -17.28
CA GLY A 239 14.88 9.49 -18.24
C GLY A 239 15.99 10.32 -17.58
N ALA A 240 15.94 11.64 -17.79
CA ALA A 240 16.85 12.62 -17.21
C ALA A 240 16.22 13.47 -16.09
N CYS A 241 15.08 13.05 -15.53
CA CYS A 241 14.44 13.75 -14.42
C CYS A 241 15.20 13.45 -13.11
N ILE A 242 16.26 14.21 -12.84
CA ILE A 242 17.11 14.03 -11.66
C ILE A 242 16.70 15.03 -10.57
N PRO A 243 16.27 14.57 -9.38
CA PRO A 243 16.02 15.45 -8.24
C PRO A 243 17.28 16.23 -7.83
N GLU A 244 17.12 17.48 -7.37
CA GLU A 244 18.25 18.32 -6.95
C GLU A 244 19.05 17.73 -5.78
N ASN A 245 18.40 16.94 -4.92
CA ASN A 245 18.99 16.26 -3.77
C ASN A 245 19.48 14.83 -4.10
N ALA A 246 19.62 14.47 -5.37
CA ALA A 246 20.11 13.15 -5.78
C ALA A 246 21.56 12.91 -5.34
N VAL A 247 21.85 11.68 -4.88
CA VAL A 247 23.18 11.30 -4.41
C VAL A 247 24.08 10.97 -5.60
N VAL A 248 25.15 11.74 -5.77
CA VAL A 248 26.21 11.45 -6.75
C VAL A 248 27.02 10.26 -6.24
N GLY A 249 27.04 9.18 -7.01
CA GLY A 249 27.78 7.96 -6.66
C GLY A 249 29.13 7.84 -7.35
N GLY A 250 29.34 8.56 -8.45
CA GLY A 250 30.61 8.54 -9.18
C GLY A 250 30.62 9.50 -10.35
N TYR A 251 31.47 9.21 -11.34
CA TYR A 251 31.61 10.05 -12.53
C TYR A 251 31.97 9.24 -13.77
N SER A 252 31.52 9.69 -14.94
CA SER A 252 31.83 9.05 -16.22
C SER A 252 33.27 9.32 -16.65
N GLU A 253 33.76 8.49 -17.57
CA GLU A 253 35.06 8.68 -18.23
C GLU A 253 35.08 9.90 -19.16
N VAL A 254 33.90 10.34 -19.62
CA VAL A 254 33.74 11.49 -20.52
C VAL A 254 33.51 12.75 -19.69
N ARG A 255 34.50 13.65 -19.65
CA ARG A 255 34.41 14.96 -18.96
C ARG A 255 34.08 14.89 -17.46
N ARG A 256 34.20 13.72 -16.82
CA ARG A 256 33.86 13.49 -15.41
C ARG A 256 32.43 13.87 -15.05
N GLU A 257 31.49 13.63 -15.95
CA GLU A 257 30.07 13.93 -15.69
C GLU A 257 29.54 13.11 -14.51
N PRO A 258 28.68 13.69 -13.65
CA PRO A 258 28.18 13.00 -12.47
C PRO A 258 27.31 11.79 -12.84
N LEU A 259 27.60 10.67 -12.17
CA LEU A 259 26.77 9.47 -12.20
C LEU A 259 26.04 9.35 -10.86
N TYR A 260 24.74 9.09 -10.92
CA TYR A 260 23.89 8.95 -9.73
C TYR A 260 23.61 7.49 -9.43
N ILE A 261 23.14 7.22 -8.22
CA ILE A 261 22.81 5.87 -7.77
C ILE A 261 21.33 5.60 -8.11
N GLY A 262 21.09 4.59 -8.94
CA GLY A 262 19.74 4.18 -9.33
C GLY A 262 19.50 2.71 -9.10
N ARG A 263 18.22 2.32 -9.03
CA ARG A 263 17.81 0.92 -9.01
C ARG A 263 16.50 0.72 -9.78
N ALA A 264 16.26 -0.50 -10.24
CA ALA A 264 14.99 -0.85 -10.87
C ALA A 264 14.67 -2.34 -10.72
N MET A 265 13.39 -2.68 -10.81
CA MET A 265 12.95 -4.05 -10.97
C MET A 265 13.29 -4.55 -12.38
N TYR A 266 13.99 -5.68 -12.46
CA TYR A 266 14.32 -6.36 -13.71
C TYR A 266 14.36 -7.88 -13.48
N GLU A 267 13.55 -8.62 -14.24
CA GLU A 267 13.40 -10.08 -14.11
C GLU A 267 13.21 -10.55 -12.65
N ASN A 268 12.28 -9.94 -11.92
CA ASN A 268 11.99 -10.23 -10.51
C ASN A 268 13.13 -9.93 -9.51
N ASN A 269 14.16 -9.21 -9.92
CA ASN A 269 15.24 -8.75 -9.04
C ASN A 269 15.22 -7.22 -8.95
N LEU A 270 15.49 -6.67 -7.76
CA LEU A 270 15.70 -5.23 -7.58
C LEU A 270 17.19 -4.95 -7.70
N LEU A 271 17.62 -4.43 -8.86
CA LEU A 271 19.04 -4.28 -9.20
C LEU A 271 19.48 -2.82 -9.10
N VAL A 272 20.63 -2.60 -8.45
CA VAL A 272 21.27 -1.27 -8.30
C VAL A 272 22.37 -1.06 -9.33
N GLY A 273 22.54 0.19 -9.76
CA GLY A 273 23.60 0.60 -10.68
C GLY A 273 23.69 2.12 -10.88
N LYS A 274 24.19 2.54 -12.04
CA LYS A 274 24.50 3.94 -12.36
C LYS A 274 23.37 4.59 -13.17
N VAL A 275 23.04 5.84 -12.85
CA VAL A 275 22.18 6.70 -13.67
C VAL A 275 23.06 7.68 -14.41
N HIS A 276 22.93 7.71 -15.74
CA HIS A 276 23.66 8.63 -16.60
C HIS A 276 22.69 9.65 -17.21
N VAL A 277 22.80 10.92 -16.80
CA VAL A 277 21.82 11.96 -17.15
C VAL A 277 21.77 12.22 -18.65
N LEU A 278 22.92 12.36 -19.31
CA LEU A 278 22.96 12.59 -20.76
C LEU A 278 22.38 11.43 -21.58
N TYR A 279 22.55 10.20 -21.10
CA TYR A 279 22.00 9.01 -21.76
C TYR A 279 20.55 8.72 -21.33
N LYS A 280 20.05 9.43 -20.32
CA LYS A 280 18.65 9.40 -19.87
C LYS A 280 18.22 8.01 -19.43
N ALA A 281 19.11 7.26 -18.77
CA ALA A 281 18.84 5.89 -18.37
C ALA A 281 19.59 5.49 -17.10
N CYS A 282 19.06 4.46 -16.44
CA CYS A 282 19.74 3.71 -15.40
C CYS A 282 20.31 2.42 -15.99
N TYR A 283 21.55 2.09 -15.60
CA TYR A 283 22.29 0.95 -16.08
C TYR A 283 22.69 0.07 -14.90
N PHE A 284 22.49 -1.24 -14.99
CA PHE A 284 22.95 -2.20 -13.97
C PHE A 284 23.52 -3.47 -14.61
N ALA A 285 24.45 -4.10 -13.88
CA ALA A 285 25.08 -5.34 -14.28
C ALA A 285 24.14 -6.54 -14.04
N HIS A 286 23.82 -7.29 -15.08
CA HIS A 286 23.05 -8.53 -14.96
C HIS A 286 23.40 -9.52 -16.06
N ARG A 287 23.57 -10.81 -15.71
CA ARG A 287 23.91 -11.90 -16.64
C ARG A 287 25.01 -11.56 -17.64
N ARG A 288 26.12 -10.98 -17.15
CA ARG A 288 27.31 -10.58 -17.93
C ARG A 288 27.09 -9.40 -18.90
N LYS A 289 25.94 -8.73 -18.84
CA LYS A 289 25.59 -7.57 -19.67
C LYS A 289 25.38 -6.33 -18.82
N GLU A 290 25.54 -5.17 -19.44
CA GLU A 290 24.97 -3.91 -18.96
C GLU A 290 23.53 -3.82 -19.47
N VAL A 291 22.58 -3.77 -18.55
CA VAL A 291 21.15 -3.65 -18.86
C VAL A 291 20.76 -2.18 -18.69
N GLU A 292 20.05 -1.64 -19.68
CA GLU A 292 19.52 -0.27 -19.70
C GLU A 292 18.03 -0.27 -19.34
N VAL A 293 17.62 0.63 -18.45
CA VAL A 293 16.21 0.92 -18.17
C VAL A 293 15.94 2.43 -18.13
N SER A 294 14.78 2.83 -18.64
CA SER A 294 14.37 4.24 -18.72
C SER A 294 13.55 4.70 -17.51
N ALA A 295 12.89 3.78 -16.81
CA ALA A 295 12.15 4.01 -15.57
C ALA A 295 12.89 3.34 -14.41
N TYR A 296 13.14 4.08 -13.34
CA TYR A 296 13.98 3.65 -12.24
C TYR A 296 13.66 4.44 -10.97
N GLU A 297 14.15 3.96 -9.82
CA GLU A 297 14.23 4.74 -8.60
C GLU A 297 15.63 5.34 -8.49
N ILE A 298 15.74 6.60 -8.06
CA ILE A 298 17.00 7.29 -7.81
C ILE A 298 17.16 7.55 -6.31
N MET A 299 18.39 7.40 -5.82
CA MET A 299 18.71 7.68 -4.43
C MET A 299 18.82 9.20 -4.20
N VAL A 300 18.12 9.70 -3.19
CA VAL A 300 18.15 11.10 -2.77
C VAL A 300 18.49 11.22 -1.29
N ARG A 301 19.08 12.36 -0.89
CA ARG A 301 19.31 12.68 0.53
C ARG A 301 17.98 12.94 1.23
N GLY A 302 17.75 12.25 2.34
CA GLY A 302 16.47 12.23 3.04
C GLY A 302 16.19 13.45 3.92
N ASP A 303 17.23 14.22 4.25
CA ASP A 303 17.23 15.46 5.05
C ASP A 303 16.89 16.72 4.23
N LEU A 304 16.95 16.63 2.91
CA LEU A 304 16.62 17.71 1.98
C LEU A 304 15.28 17.41 1.30
N SER A 305 14.27 18.26 1.51
CA SER A 305 13.05 18.24 0.70
C SER A 305 13.35 18.87 -0.66
N GLY A 306 13.76 18.04 -1.64
CA GLY A 306 14.06 18.52 -3.00
C GLY A 306 12.80 18.95 -3.75
N ARG A 307 12.88 20.01 -4.57
CA ARG A 307 11.84 20.27 -5.59
C ARG A 307 11.90 19.11 -6.60
N GLY A 308 10.80 18.33 -6.71
CA GLY A 308 10.73 17.18 -7.63
C GLY A 308 10.43 15.83 -6.98
N GLU A 309 10.18 15.78 -5.66
CA GLU A 309 9.71 14.56 -4.95
C GLU A 309 8.29 14.09 -5.34
N LEU A 310 7.62 14.77 -6.28
CA LEU A 310 6.34 14.32 -6.81
C LEU A 310 6.56 13.01 -7.57
N ALA A 311 6.18 11.91 -6.91
CA ALA A 311 6.13 10.59 -7.50
C ALA A 311 5.42 10.67 -8.86
N VAL A 312 6.18 10.49 -9.93
CA VAL A 312 5.60 10.26 -11.24
C VAL A 312 4.93 8.89 -11.16
N ASP A 313 3.60 8.86 -11.27
CA ASP A 313 2.87 7.62 -11.56
C ASP A 313 3.41 7.08 -12.89
N LEU A 314 4.09 5.94 -12.82
CA LEU A 314 4.68 5.27 -13.96
C LEU A 314 3.85 4.03 -14.28
N ASP A 315 3.13 4.08 -15.39
CA ASP A 315 2.56 2.89 -16.03
C ASP A 315 3.71 1.93 -16.41
N GLU A 316 3.63 0.69 -15.91
CA GLU A 316 4.58 -0.38 -16.20
C GLU A 316 4.43 -0.83 -17.66
N LYS A 317 5.18 -0.21 -18.58
CA LYS A 317 5.50 -0.82 -19.88
C LYS A 317 7.01 -0.95 -19.99
N HIS A 318 7.49 -2.16 -19.70
CA HIS A 318 8.87 -2.57 -19.94
C HIS A 318 9.13 -2.66 -21.44
N GLU A 319 9.55 -1.56 -22.06
CA GLU A 319 10.02 -1.58 -23.45
C GLU A 319 11.53 -1.79 -23.46
N HIS A 320 11.95 -2.99 -23.84
CA HIS A 320 13.36 -3.37 -23.92
C HIS A 320 13.99 -2.69 -25.14
N ARG A 321 14.81 -1.65 -24.93
CA ARG A 321 15.63 -1.06 -26.01
C ARG A 321 16.93 -1.84 -26.19
N PRO A 322 17.38 -2.09 -27.43
CA PRO A 322 18.70 -2.66 -27.67
C PRO A 322 19.79 -1.68 -27.23
N PRO A 323 20.95 -2.18 -26.75
CA PRO A 323 22.05 -1.34 -26.31
C PRO A 323 22.57 -0.47 -27.47
N ARG A 324 22.76 0.82 -27.20
CA ARG A 324 23.43 1.72 -28.14
C ARG A 324 24.91 1.35 -28.20
N GLN A 325 25.37 0.85 -29.36
CA GLN A 325 26.80 0.76 -29.65
C GLN A 325 27.39 2.17 -29.65
N LEU A 326 28.41 2.39 -28.80
CA LEU A 326 29.29 3.54 -28.91
C LEU A 326 30.03 3.42 -30.25
N VAL A 327 29.78 4.36 -31.15
CA VAL A 327 30.66 4.60 -32.30
C VAL A 327 31.85 5.39 -31.74
N LEU A 328 33.03 4.79 -31.86
CA LEU A 328 34.32 5.38 -31.48
C LEU A 328 34.61 6.66 -32.26
#